data_AF-A0A1R1BUN3-F1
#
_entry.id   AF-A0A1R1BUN3-F1
#
_cell.length_a   1.000
_cell.length_b   1.000
_cell.length_c   1.000
_cell.angle_alpha   90.00
_cell.angle_beta   90.00
_cell.angle_gamma   90.00
#
_symmetry.space_group_name_H-M   'P 1'
#
loop_
_entity.id
_entity.type
_entity.pdbx_description
1 polymer ?
#
loop_
_entity_poly.entity_id
_entity_poly.type
_entity_poly.pdbx_seq_one_letter_code
_entity_poly.pdbx_strand_id
1 'polypeptide(L)'
;MSNFKQKNYTSRSGKAYTFQFPGVRAAAQISDRVKNKFGVPQEEKLAEEMMKNVIVEPKISWDYFGSDKKEFNDVIAASFRFLEGEDEEASDDHNQE
;
A
#
# COMPACT_ATOMS: atom_id res chain seq x y z
N MET A 1 -9.06 -18.44 -9.93
CA MET A 1 -7.63 -18.06 -9.99
C MET A 1 -7.50 -16.77 -9.20
N SER A 2 -6.76 -16.77 -8.09
CA SER A 2 -6.62 -15.56 -7.26
C SER A 2 -5.83 -14.50 -8.04
N ASN A 3 -6.49 -13.41 -8.43
CA ASN A 3 -5.84 -12.24 -9.02
C ASN A 3 -4.97 -11.55 -7.96
N PHE A 4 -3.75 -12.05 -7.78
CA PHE A 4 -2.73 -11.38 -6.98
C PHE A 4 -2.13 -10.25 -7.81
N LYS A 5 -2.75 -9.06 -7.78
CA LYS A 5 -2.14 -7.85 -8.35
C LYS A 5 -0.90 -7.51 -7.52
N GLN A 6 0.26 -7.44 -8.15
CA GLN A 6 1.52 -6.98 -7.54
C GLN A 6 2.12 -5.86 -8.38
N LYS A 7 2.76 -4.90 -7.72
CA LYS A 7 3.41 -3.75 -8.36
C LYS A 7 4.78 -3.52 -7.75
N ASN A 8 5.78 -3.36 -8.60
CA ASN A 8 7.09 -2.87 -8.18
C ASN A 8 7.07 -1.34 -8.22
N TYR A 9 7.47 -0.72 -7.12
CA TYR A 9 7.53 0.71 -6.92
C TYR A 9 8.94 1.11 -6.50
N THR A 10 9.51 2.11 -7.17
CA THR A 10 10.79 2.69 -6.77
C THR A 10 10.53 4.03 -6.12
N SER A 11 10.93 4.21 -4.86
CA SER A 11 10.80 5.49 -4.17
C SER A 11 11.69 6.55 -4.81
N ARG A 12 11.42 7.82 -4.48
CA ARG A 12 12.30 8.93 -4.89
C ARG A 12 13.76 8.76 -4.47
N SER A 13 14.01 8.04 -3.38
CA SER A 13 15.35 7.74 -2.88
C SER A 13 16.04 6.59 -3.64
N GLY A 14 15.38 6.02 -4.64
CA GLY A 14 15.91 4.91 -5.45
C GLY A 14 15.75 3.53 -4.81
N LYS A 15 14.99 3.41 -3.72
CA LYS A 15 14.75 2.12 -3.06
C LYS A 15 13.58 1.40 -3.74
N ALA A 16 13.76 0.12 -4.01
CA ALA A 16 12.71 -0.71 -4.61
C ALA A 16 11.80 -1.30 -3.52
N TYR A 17 10.50 -1.27 -3.78
CA TYR A 17 9.44 -1.84 -2.97
C TYR A 17 8.53 -2.67 -3.85
N THR A 18 7.97 -3.73 -3.30
CA THR A 18 6.95 -4.56 -3.95
C THR A 18 5.66 -4.43 -3.14
N PHE A 19 4.63 -3.97 -3.82
CA PHE A 19 3.27 -3.87 -3.30
C PHE A 19 2.47 -5.08 -3.78
N GLN A 20 1.62 -5.62 -2.91
CA GLN A 20 0.70 -6.70 -3.21
C GLN A 20 -0.70 -6.32 -2.77
N PHE A 21 -1.68 -6.57 -3.64
CA PHE A 21 -3.06 -6.30 -3.32
C PHE A 21 -3.59 -7.45 -2.44
N PRO A 22 -4.00 -7.16 -1.18
CA PRO A 22 -4.43 -8.19 -0.24
C PRO A 22 -5.85 -8.73 -0.54
N GLY A 23 -6.51 -8.20 -1.56
CA GLY A 23 -7.89 -8.53 -1.93
C GLY A 23 -8.90 -7.50 -1.43
N VAL A 24 -10.05 -7.41 -2.09
CA VAL A 24 -11.10 -6.39 -1.83
C VAL A 24 -11.59 -6.42 -0.37
N ARG A 25 -11.77 -7.63 0.19
CA ARG A 25 -12.19 -7.79 1.59
C ARG A 25 -11.15 -7.22 2.56
N ALA A 26 -9.87 -7.50 2.32
CA ALA A 26 -8.79 -7.01 3.17
C ALA A 26 -8.63 -5.49 3.02
N ALA A 27 -8.74 -4.96 1.80
CA ALA A 27 -8.74 -3.53 1.54
C ALA A 27 -9.86 -2.81 2.33
N ALA A 28 -11.09 -3.31 2.27
CA ALA A 28 -12.20 -2.75 3.04
C ALA A 28 -11.95 -2.81 4.56
N GLN A 29 -11.43 -3.94 5.06
CA GLN A 29 -11.08 -4.08 6.47
C GLN A 29 -9.98 -3.11 6.91
N ILE A 30 -8.98 -2.88 6.06
CA ILE A 30 -7.94 -1.88 6.32
C ILE A 30 -8.57 -0.49 6.41
N SER A 31 -9.38 -0.10 5.42
CA SER A 31 -10.05 1.21 5.40
C SER A 31 -10.98 1.44 6.60
N ASP A 32 -11.55 0.38 7.18
CA ASP A 32 -12.32 0.47 8.42
C ASP A 32 -11.42 0.57 9.66
N ARG A 33 -10.33 -0.20 9.75
CA ARG A 33 -9.40 -0.21 10.89
C ARG A 33 -8.63 1.10 11.08
N VAL A 34 -8.33 1.79 9.98
CA VAL A 34 -7.55 3.04 10.01
C VAL A 34 -8.37 4.23 10.51
N LYS A 35 -9.70 4.16 10.50
CA LYS A 35 -10.59 5.24 10.96
C LYS A 35 -10.71 5.23 12.49
N ASN A 36 -10.85 6.41 13.07
CA ASN A 36 -11.18 6.56 14.48
C ASN A 36 -12.71 6.51 14.70
N LYS A 37 -13.16 6.71 15.96
CA LYS A 37 -14.59 6.69 16.33
C LYS A 37 -15.45 7.75 15.61
N PHE A 38 -14.81 8.77 15.04
CA PHE A 38 -15.46 9.85 14.28
C PHE A 38 -15.35 9.63 12.75
N GLY A 39 -14.84 8.48 12.31
CA GLY A 39 -14.65 8.18 10.89
C GLY A 39 -13.41 8.83 10.27
N VAL A 40 -12.55 9.47 11.07
CA VAL A 40 -11.36 10.17 10.56
C VAL A 40 -10.19 9.19 10.44
N PRO A 41 -9.61 9.01 9.24
CA PRO A 41 -8.41 8.19 9.05
C PRO A 41 -7.25 8.67 9.93
N GLN A 42 -6.58 7.73 10.58
CA GLN A 42 -5.38 8.00 11.37
C GLN A 42 -4.17 7.57 10.54
N GLU A 43 -3.31 8.54 10.21
CA GLU A 43 -2.11 8.33 9.39
C GLU A 43 -1.22 7.22 9.97
N GLU A 44 -1.08 7.17 11.29
CA GLU A 44 -0.32 6.14 11.99
C GLU A 44 -0.85 4.73 11.70
N LYS A 45 -2.15 4.51 11.90
CA LYS A 45 -2.78 3.22 11.63
C LYS A 45 -2.75 2.85 10.16
N LEU A 46 -2.93 3.84 9.29
CA LEU A 46 -2.88 3.64 7.85
C LEU A 46 -1.51 3.12 7.43
N ALA A 47 -0.45 3.80 7.84
CA ALA A 47 0.90 3.39 7.51
C ALA A 47 1.23 2.00 8.07
N GLU A 48 0.78 1.68 9.30
CA GLU A 48 0.98 0.36 9.89
C GLU A 48 0.30 -0.75 9.08
N GLU A 49 -0.94 -0.54 8.64
CA GLU A 49 -1.67 -1.51 7.82
C GLU A 49 -1.05 -1.65 6.42
N MET A 50 -0.58 -0.54 5.81
CA MET A 50 0.11 -0.56 4.51
C MET A 50 1.41 -1.37 4.59
N MET A 51 2.25 -1.10 5.59
CA MET A 51 3.51 -1.81 5.79
C MET A 51 3.30 -3.31 6.08
N LYS A 52 2.18 -3.69 6.69
CA LYS A 52 1.89 -5.09 7.06
C LYS A 52 1.22 -5.91 5.97
N ASN A 53 0.27 -5.31 5.24
CA ASN A 53 -0.61 -6.06 4.34
C ASN A 53 -0.37 -5.75 2.86
N VAL A 54 0.21 -4.59 2.54
CA VAL A 54 0.37 -4.13 1.14
C VAL A 54 1.83 -4.17 0.72
N ILE A 55 2.75 -3.70 1.55
CA ILE A 55 4.19 -3.70 1.25
C ILE A 55 4.78 -5.04 1.67
N VAL A 56 5.08 -5.90 0.69
CA VAL A 56 5.58 -7.25 0.96
C VAL A 56 7.10 -7.33 1.01
N GLU A 57 7.77 -6.50 0.20
CA GLU A 57 9.23 -6.44 0.14
C GLU A 57 9.71 -4.99 -0.07
N PRO A 58 10.80 -4.56 0.61
CA PRO A 58 11.36 -5.16 1.82
C PRO A 58 10.34 -5.14 2.98
N LYS A 59 10.53 -6.03 3.97
CA LYS A 59 9.74 -5.99 5.21
C LYS A 59 10.16 -4.77 6.04
N ILE A 60 9.41 -3.69 5.86
CA ILE A 60 9.69 -2.41 6.51
C ILE A 60 8.88 -2.24 7.79
N SER A 61 9.40 -1.40 8.68
CA SER A 61 8.73 -0.93 9.89
C SER A 61 8.98 0.57 10.04
N TRP A 62 8.39 1.19 11.04
CA TRP A 62 8.61 2.60 11.36
C TRP A 62 10.09 2.99 11.44
N ASP A 63 10.92 2.10 12.02
CA ASP A 63 12.35 2.33 12.20
C ASP A 63 13.13 2.31 10.87
N TYR A 64 12.59 1.68 9.82
CA TYR A 64 13.25 1.60 8.51
C TYR A 64 13.45 2.98 7.88
N PHE A 65 12.54 3.92 8.13
CA PHE A 65 12.60 5.27 7.59
C PHE A 65 13.43 6.22 8.46
N GLY A 66 13.67 5.87 9.74
CA GLY A 66 14.40 6.73 10.67
C GLY A 66 13.84 8.15 10.72
N SER A 67 14.64 9.14 10.31
CA SER A 67 14.24 10.54 10.23
C SER A 67 13.69 10.97 8.86
N ASP A 68 13.66 10.09 7.85
CA ASP A 68 13.21 10.40 6.50
C ASP A 68 11.69 10.29 6.36
N LYS A 69 10.99 11.27 6.96
CA LYS A 69 9.53 11.39 6.86
C LYS A 69 9.04 11.57 5.42
N LYS A 70 9.87 12.12 4.52
CA LYS A 70 9.49 12.34 3.13
C LYS A 70 9.40 11.02 2.37
N GLU A 71 10.40 10.16 2.51
CA GLU A 71 10.38 8.83 1.91
C GLU A 71 9.22 7.99 2.47
N PHE A 72 9.02 8.05 3.79
CA PHE A 72 7.89 7.38 4.44
C PHE A 72 6.54 7.80 3.83
N ASN A 73 6.26 9.11 3.77
CA ASN A 73 5.00 9.60 3.21
C ASN A 73 4.82 9.22 1.74
N ASP A 74 5.90 9.23 0.95
CA ASP A 74 5.90 8.86 -0.48
C ASP A 74 5.50 7.39 -0.66
N VAL A 75 6.17 6.48 0.06
CA VAL A 75 5.92 5.03 -0.01
C VAL A 75 4.52 4.68 0.49
N ILE A 76 4.10 5.24 1.63
CA ILE A 76 2.77 4.97 2.19
C ILE A 76 1.67 5.50 1.26
N ALA A 77 1.80 6.72 0.74
CA ALA A 77 0.83 7.27 -0.21
C ALA A 77 0.76 6.43 -1.50
N ALA A 78 1.90 5.99 -2.04
CA ALA A 78 1.93 5.13 -3.21
C ALA A 78 1.26 3.77 -2.95
N SER A 79 1.53 3.15 -1.80
CA SER A 79 0.91 1.87 -1.43
C SER A 79 -0.61 1.99 -1.22
N PHE A 80 -1.07 3.11 -0.67
CA PHE A 80 -2.49 3.37 -0.48
C PHE A 80 -3.22 3.59 -1.82
N ARG A 81 -2.63 4.34 -2.76
CA ARG A 81 -3.18 4.49 -4.12
C ARG A 81 -3.29 3.16 -4.85
N PHE A 82 -2.28 2.31 -4.70
CA PHE A 82 -2.31 0.95 -5.23
C PHE A 82 -3.44 0.10 -4.62
N LEU A 83 -3.71 0.27 -3.31
CA LEU A 83 -4.81 -0.42 -2.63
C LEU A 83 -6.19 0.05 -3.11
N GLU A 84 -6.37 1.34 -3.32
CA GLU A 84 -7.64 1.93 -3.80
C GLU A 84 -7.88 1.68 -5.31
N GLY A 85 -6.90 1.14 -6.03
CA GLY A 85 -7.00 0.87 -7.46
C GLY A 85 -6.76 2.11 -8.34
N GLU A 86 -6.25 3.22 -7.77
CA GLU A 86 -5.92 4.43 -8.54
C GLU A 86 -4.73 4.23 -9.50
N ASP A 87 -4.04 3.09 -9.40
CA ASP A 87 -2.94 2.69 -10.29
C ASP A 87 -3.40 1.87 -11.52
N GLU A 88 -4.72 1.73 -11.77
CA GLU A 88 -5.26 0.89 -12.85
C GLU A 88 -5.02 1.39 -14.30
N GLU A 89 -4.31 2.50 -14.52
CA GLU A 89 -3.98 2.97 -15.88
C GLU A 89 -2.78 2.26 -16.55
N ALA A 90 -2.13 1.27 -15.92
CA ALA A 90 -0.89 0.69 -16.48
C ALA A 90 -0.80 -0.85 -16.61
N SER A 91 -1.86 -1.62 -16.33
CA SER A 91 -1.83 -3.07 -16.61
C SER A 91 -3.22 -3.63 -16.89
N ASP A 92 -3.73 -3.28 -18.06
CA ASP A 92 -4.80 -4.01 -18.74
C ASP A 92 -4.17 -5.26 -19.37
N ASP A 93 -3.93 -6.31 -18.57
CA ASP A 93 -3.70 -7.66 -19.11
C ASP A 93 -5.07 -8.34 -19.20
N HIS A 94 -5.66 -8.16 -20.38
CA HIS A 94 -6.81 -8.91 -20.84
C HIS A 94 -6.57 -10.42 -20.65
N ASN A 95 -7.45 -11.10 -19.92
CA ASN A 95 -7.66 -12.52 -20.19
C ASN A 95 -9.16 -12.77 -20.39
N GLN A 96 -9.53 -12.75 -21.67
CA GLN A 96 -10.79 -13.28 -22.19
C GLN A 96 -10.72 -14.81 -22.21
N GLU A 97 -11.76 -15.46 -21.73
CA GLU A 97 -12.27 -16.72 -22.31
C GLU A 97 -13.77 -16.87 -21.99
#